data_AF-A0A6I1KMF9-F1
#
_entry.id   AF-A0A6I1KMF9-F1
#
_cell.length_a   1.000
_cell.length_b   1.000
_cell.length_c   1.000
_cell.angle_alpha   90.00
_cell.angle_beta   90.00
_cell.angle_gamma   90.00
#
_symmetry.space_group_name_H-M   'P 1'
#
loop_
_entity.id
_entity.type
_entity.pdbx_description
1 polymer ?
#
loop_
_entity_poly.entity_id
_entity_poly.type
_entity_poly.pdbx_seq_one_letter_code
_entity_poly.pdbx_strand_id
1 'polypeptide(L)'
;MISQEMTYISSDHSSLGEFIISDSNYRGAVIDDYGKTRLALDTSIKPPGLSWNAAQDIPDFPFDALRDEYLQSVRTETPLEFAKARVEEYLNQNLPGKAYQDLLATSAIIPEVLKIVPASLQFKTTAITGEYTELPADLRHQVKSTATGSANSELFTITLDAMRLSNQRVALFYEPETVEDQQIIDSFGGLDNTPSYLVRLRPVLKVNGERLVVAQDGLPMGAEYTLAMDVITPNGAERISNTHIVGNLAVIGVVSQSSTKDTKIDEADDAESILFKEAHSYIQRWNRAEDELASLLKLAVSRPIPTIVTVGGLIDVTWLMDMPHGFEWKGVFMDAALRGIEAVTRTGDSAREKTFMRLSALQGSILENRVFEDDLKVDTVSTAKLLQIAATGGAALFSIDKANVDAVLPTLGADENIKTDIANAVNQGLVVTIPPAEVSYRDWTGTGYVKEKPETGKRCIAAGQCQQVNGR
;
A
#
# COMPACT_ATOMS: atom_id res chain seq x y z
N MET A 1 33.23 -14.10 -24.74
CA MET A 1 32.15 -14.86 -24.07
C MET A 1 32.13 -14.35 -22.65
N ILE A 2 31.19 -13.48 -22.29
CA ILE A 2 31.14 -12.85 -20.97
C ILE A 2 30.41 -13.84 -20.06
N SER A 3 31.15 -14.48 -19.15
CA SER A 3 30.55 -15.25 -18.06
C SER A 3 30.13 -14.24 -16.99
N GLN A 4 28.83 -14.08 -16.77
CA GLN A 4 28.29 -13.21 -15.72
C GLN A 4 28.08 -14.04 -14.45
N GLU A 5 28.87 -13.76 -13.43
CA GLU A 5 28.43 -13.90 -12.03
C GLU A 5 28.35 -12.48 -11.48
N MET A 6 27.12 -12.02 -11.18
CA MET A 6 26.87 -10.72 -10.56
C MET A 6 26.37 -10.95 -9.15
N THR A 7 27.05 -10.35 -8.17
CA THR A 7 26.63 -10.32 -6.77
C THR A 7 26.41 -8.86 -6.38
N TYR A 8 25.21 -8.52 -5.89
CA TYR A 8 24.73 -7.14 -5.69
C TYR A 8 24.44 -6.84 -4.22
N ILE A 9 24.88 -5.68 -3.71
CA ILE A 9 24.56 -5.20 -2.36
C ILE A 9 24.63 -3.66 -2.28
N SER A 10 23.67 -3.06 -1.58
CA SER A 10 23.55 -1.60 -1.34
C SER A 10 23.38 -1.28 0.15
N SER A 11 24.22 -0.41 0.71
CA SER A 11 23.90 0.44 1.87
C SER A 11 24.54 1.80 1.66
N ASP A 12 23.92 2.86 2.20
CA ASP A 12 24.18 4.27 1.89
C ASP A 12 25.62 4.63 1.50
N HIS A 13 25.73 5.16 0.27
CA HIS A 13 26.93 5.56 -0.47
C HIS A 13 27.64 4.43 -1.23
N SER A 14 27.31 4.35 -2.53
CA SER A 14 27.94 3.55 -3.59
C SER A 14 27.87 2.02 -3.42
N SER A 15 27.00 1.36 -4.19
CA SER A 15 27.10 -0.07 -4.45
C SER A 15 28.27 -0.36 -5.39
N LEU A 16 29.10 -1.33 -5.03
CA LEU A 16 30.22 -1.80 -5.84
C LEU A 16 29.78 -3.08 -6.57
N GLY A 17 29.84 -3.07 -7.89
CA GLY A 17 29.78 -4.28 -8.70
C GLY A 17 31.18 -4.60 -9.22
N GLU A 18 31.62 -5.86 -9.15
CA GLU A 18 32.87 -6.28 -9.81
C GLU A 18 32.55 -6.99 -11.13
N PHE A 19 33.24 -6.60 -12.21
CA PHE A 19 33.26 -7.40 -13.43
C PHE A 19 34.68 -7.93 -13.70
N ILE A 20 34.74 -9.14 -14.23
CA ILE A 20 35.96 -9.72 -14.75
C ILE A 20 36.06 -9.33 -16.23
N ILE A 21 36.99 -8.44 -16.55
CA ILE A 21 37.32 -8.11 -17.95
C ILE A 21 38.63 -8.79 -18.29
N SER A 22 38.63 -9.59 -19.36
CA SER A 22 39.87 -10.13 -19.94
C SER A 22 40.50 -9.06 -20.83
N ASP A 23 41.59 -8.44 -20.37
CA ASP A 23 42.33 -7.43 -21.17
C ASP A 23 43.41 -8.09 -22.05
N SER A 24 43.81 -9.32 -21.72
CA SER A 24 44.67 -10.15 -22.56
C SER A 24 43.84 -10.90 -23.59
N ASN A 25 43.58 -10.29 -24.76
CA ASN A 25 43.52 -10.94 -26.08
C ASN A 25 42.82 -10.07 -27.15
N TYR A 26 43.44 -8.94 -27.48
CA TYR A 26 43.27 -8.39 -28.83
C TYR A 26 44.10 -9.23 -29.80
N ARG A 27 43.44 -10.05 -30.64
CA ARG A 27 43.97 -11.02 -31.65
C ARG A 27 44.10 -12.49 -31.25
N GLY A 28 42.97 -13.13 -30.89
CA GLY A 28 42.73 -14.53 -31.26
C GLY A 28 43.63 -15.62 -30.64
N ALA A 29 44.21 -15.40 -29.46
CA ALA A 29 44.84 -16.48 -28.70
C ALA A 29 43.82 -17.15 -27.76
N VAL A 30 43.86 -18.48 -27.72
CA VAL A 30 42.95 -19.35 -27.00
C VAL A 30 43.64 -19.78 -25.71
N ILE A 31 43.02 -19.43 -24.58
CA ILE A 31 43.25 -19.91 -23.20
C ILE A 31 44.56 -19.44 -22.53
N ASP A 32 44.43 -18.47 -21.62
CA ASP A 32 45.05 -18.53 -20.29
C ASP A 32 44.18 -17.80 -19.24
N ASP A 33 44.40 -18.07 -17.96
CA ASP A 33 43.76 -17.38 -16.83
C ASP A 33 44.52 -16.09 -16.41
N TYR A 34 45.54 -15.68 -17.17
CA TYR A 34 46.37 -14.50 -16.93
C TYR A 34 45.87 -13.28 -17.73
N GLY A 35 45.46 -12.23 -17.00
CA GLY A 35 44.95 -10.98 -17.57
C GLY A 35 43.45 -10.79 -17.45
N LYS A 36 42.81 -11.59 -16.58
CA LYS A 36 41.55 -11.23 -15.93
C LYS A 36 41.85 -10.12 -14.92
N THR A 37 41.55 -8.87 -15.29
CA THR A 37 41.60 -7.75 -14.36
C THR A 37 40.20 -7.55 -13.81
N ARG A 38 40.08 -7.54 -12.48
CA ARG A 38 38.84 -7.15 -11.81
C ARG A 38 38.72 -5.64 -11.91
N LEU A 39 37.67 -5.18 -12.58
CA LEU A 39 37.34 -3.78 -12.63
C LEU A 39 36.21 -3.52 -11.63
N ALA A 40 36.50 -2.68 -10.64
CA ALA A 40 35.48 -2.14 -9.77
C ALA A 40 34.61 -1.18 -10.58
N LEU A 41 33.34 -1.54 -10.78
CA LEU A 41 32.35 -0.66 -11.37
C LEU A 41 31.69 0.16 -10.27
N ASP A 42 31.78 1.48 -10.43
CA ASP A 42 30.97 2.41 -9.70
C ASP A 42 29.55 2.38 -10.30
N THR A 43 28.61 1.73 -9.61
CA THR A 43 27.19 1.76 -10.01
C THR A 43 26.50 3.09 -9.64
N SER A 44 27.24 4.00 -9.02
CA SER A 44 26.79 5.29 -8.51
C SER A 44 27.48 6.47 -9.17
N ILE A 45 27.72 6.41 -10.50
CA ILE A 45 28.04 7.61 -11.27
C ILE A 45 26.88 8.60 -11.04
N LYS A 46 27.12 9.56 -10.15
CA LYS A 46 26.12 10.55 -9.80
C LYS A 46 25.96 11.44 -11.01
N PRO A 47 24.74 11.57 -11.56
CA PRO A 47 24.54 12.50 -12.64
C PRO A 47 25.00 13.90 -12.20
N PRO A 48 25.54 14.71 -13.12
CA PRO A 48 26.10 16.04 -12.82
C PRO A 48 25.08 16.98 -12.14
N GLY A 49 23.80 16.66 -12.24
CA GLY A 49 22.76 17.24 -11.39
C GLY A 49 21.36 16.92 -11.89
N LEU A 50 20.40 17.64 -11.32
CA LEU A 50 19.02 17.70 -11.78
C LEU A 50 18.78 19.09 -12.37
N SER A 51 18.12 19.15 -13.53
CA SER A 51 17.56 20.38 -14.08
C SER A 51 16.09 20.44 -13.71
N TRP A 52 15.69 21.53 -13.03
CA TRP A 52 14.30 21.80 -12.67
C TRP A 52 13.65 22.73 -13.68
N ASN A 53 12.36 22.52 -13.96
CA ASN A 53 11.60 23.51 -14.70
C ASN A 53 11.31 24.76 -13.84
N ALA A 54 11.06 25.90 -14.48
CA ALA A 54 10.68 27.14 -13.81
C ALA A 54 9.16 27.16 -13.54
N ALA A 55 8.70 26.27 -12.68
CA ALA A 55 7.28 26.14 -12.37
C ALA A 55 6.75 27.34 -11.57
N GLN A 56 5.66 27.95 -12.03
CA GLN A 56 5.01 29.08 -11.36
C GLN A 56 4.34 28.61 -10.05
N ASP A 57 4.22 29.52 -9.09
CA ASP A 57 3.55 29.27 -7.81
C ASP A 57 2.27 30.10 -7.68
N ILE A 58 1.31 29.59 -6.90
CA ILE A 58 0.01 30.22 -6.63
C ILE A 58 -0.26 30.27 -5.12
N PRO A 59 0.48 31.10 -4.36
CA PRO A 59 0.40 31.11 -2.89
C PRO A 59 -0.96 31.53 -2.33
N ASP A 60 -1.75 32.30 -3.10
CA ASP A 60 -3.07 32.80 -2.68
C ASP A 60 -4.21 31.79 -2.92
N PHE A 61 -3.93 30.63 -3.52
CA PHE A 61 -4.95 29.60 -3.75
C PHE A 61 -5.22 28.80 -2.47
N PRO A 62 -6.49 28.62 -2.05
CA PRO A 62 -6.85 27.98 -0.79
C PRO A 62 -6.76 26.44 -0.88
N PHE A 63 -5.53 25.90 -0.96
CA PHE A 63 -5.31 24.46 -1.06
C PHE A 63 -5.89 23.66 0.12
N ASP A 64 -5.94 24.26 1.31
CA ASP A 64 -6.43 23.64 2.54
C ASP A 64 -7.94 23.39 2.54
N ALA A 65 -8.71 24.18 1.78
CA ALA A 65 -10.16 24.03 1.64
C ALA A 65 -10.58 22.87 0.72
N LEU A 66 -9.70 22.46 -0.22
CA LEU A 66 -10.00 21.45 -1.25
C LEU A 66 -10.59 20.16 -0.69
N ARG A 67 -10.04 19.69 0.43
CA ARG A 67 -10.48 18.46 1.07
C ARG A 67 -11.93 18.54 1.55
N ASP A 68 -12.25 19.62 2.26
CA ASP A 68 -13.56 19.78 2.89
C ASP A 68 -14.63 20.04 1.81
N GLU A 69 -14.29 20.80 0.76
CA GLU A 69 -15.15 20.96 -0.42
C GLU A 69 -15.39 19.65 -1.18
N TYR A 70 -14.38 18.80 -1.29
CA TYR A 70 -14.52 17.51 -1.96
C TYR A 70 -15.49 16.59 -1.20
N LEU A 71 -15.44 16.60 0.13
CA LEU A 71 -16.26 15.74 1.00
C LEU A 71 -17.73 16.16 1.12
N GLN A 72 -18.11 17.35 0.64
CA GLN A 72 -19.49 17.86 0.76
C GLN A 72 -20.53 17.12 -0.11
N SER A 73 -20.09 16.45 -1.17
CA SER A 73 -20.98 15.78 -2.12
C SER A 73 -20.33 14.53 -2.68
N VAL A 74 -21.13 13.54 -3.07
CA VAL A 74 -20.64 12.37 -3.83
C VAL A 74 -20.13 12.82 -5.19
N ARG A 75 -18.93 12.35 -5.57
CA ARG A 75 -18.22 12.79 -6.79
C ARG A 75 -17.76 11.61 -7.64
N THR A 76 -17.72 11.82 -8.95
CA THR A 76 -17.20 10.85 -9.94
C THR A 76 -15.71 11.06 -10.22
N GLU A 77 -15.25 12.30 -10.11
CA GLU A 77 -13.84 12.68 -10.14
C GLU A 77 -13.13 12.22 -8.85
N THR A 78 -11.83 11.93 -8.95
CA THR A 78 -10.94 11.69 -7.80
C THR A 78 -10.51 13.01 -7.15
N PRO A 79 -9.99 12.98 -5.90
CA PRO A 79 -9.49 14.19 -5.23
C PRO A 79 -8.42 14.97 -6.03
N LEU A 80 -7.51 14.29 -6.72
CA LEU A 80 -6.55 14.92 -7.62
C LEU A 80 -7.24 15.63 -8.79
N GLU A 81 -8.19 14.96 -9.45
CA GLU A 81 -8.92 15.52 -10.59
C GLU A 81 -9.76 16.74 -10.16
N PHE A 82 -10.40 16.67 -9.00
CA PHE A 82 -11.10 17.81 -8.40
C PHE A 82 -10.15 18.96 -8.08
N ALA A 83 -9.01 18.68 -7.45
CA ALA A 83 -8.00 19.70 -7.15
C ALA A 83 -7.50 20.38 -8.43
N LYS A 84 -7.25 19.60 -9.48
CA LYS A 84 -6.86 20.11 -10.80
C LYS A 84 -7.95 21.01 -11.38
N ALA A 85 -9.21 20.60 -11.37
CA ALA A 85 -10.32 21.39 -11.89
C ALA A 85 -10.46 22.74 -11.15
N ARG A 86 -10.31 22.74 -9.81
CA ARG A 86 -10.34 23.96 -9.00
C ARG A 86 -9.17 24.89 -9.27
N VAL A 87 -7.98 24.35 -9.47
CA VAL A 87 -6.81 25.14 -9.85
C VAL A 87 -6.97 25.74 -11.25
N GLU A 88 -7.50 24.98 -12.21
CA GLU A 88 -7.79 25.48 -13.56
C GLU A 88 -8.86 26.60 -13.53
N GLU A 89 -9.89 26.47 -12.72
CA GLU A 89 -10.88 27.53 -12.48
C GLU A 89 -10.23 28.80 -11.93
N TYR A 90 -9.37 28.66 -10.91
CA TYR A 90 -8.63 29.78 -10.33
C TYR A 90 -7.69 30.47 -11.33
N LEU A 91 -6.96 29.69 -12.14
CA LEU A 91 -6.06 30.22 -13.17
C LEU A 91 -6.83 31.02 -14.21
N ASN A 92 -7.97 30.52 -14.68
CA ASN A 92 -8.80 31.23 -15.67
C ASN A 92 -9.32 32.58 -15.14
N GLN A 93 -9.59 32.68 -13.84
CA GLN A 93 -10.11 33.90 -13.22
C GLN A 93 -9.01 34.90 -12.86
N ASN A 94 -7.86 34.44 -12.36
CA ASN A 94 -6.84 35.30 -11.74
C ASN A 94 -5.57 35.44 -12.58
N LEU A 95 -5.26 34.46 -13.44
CA LEU A 95 -4.02 34.36 -14.22
C LEU A 95 -4.31 33.88 -15.66
N PRO A 96 -5.10 34.63 -16.46
CA PRO A 96 -5.53 34.19 -17.78
C PRO A 96 -4.34 33.92 -18.71
N GLY A 97 -4.41 32.81 -19.45
CA GLY A 97 -3.34 32.37 -20.35
C GLY A 97 -2.28 31.48 -19.69
N LYS A 98 -2.40 31.18 -18.40
CA LYS A 98 -1.61 30.16 -17.70
C LYS A 98 -2.34 28.82 -17.69
N ALA A 99 -1.59 27.73 -17.80
CA ALA A 99 -2.10 26.37 -17.76
C ALA A 99 -1.69 25.66 -16.46
N TYR A 100 -2.45 24.64 -16.06
CA TYR A 100 -2.12 23.78 -14.92
C TYR A 100 -0.69 23.23 -14.98
N GLN A 101 -0.23 22.86 -16.18
CA GLN A 101 1.12 22.34 -16.42
C GLN A 101 2.24 23.34 -16.06
N ASP A 102 1.97 24.65 -16.14
CA ASP A 102 2.94 25.68 -15.76
C ASP A 102 3.20 25.69 -14.24
N LEU A 103 2.33 25.06 -13.44
CA LEU A 103 2.44 24.95 -12.00
C LEU A 103 3.18 23.69 -11.53
N LEU A 104 3.35 22.66 -12.36
CA LEU A 104 3.94 21.41 -11.90
C LEU A 104 5.46 21.50 -11.84
N ALA A 105 6.04 21.34 -10.64
CA ALA A 105 7.49 21.33 -10.44
C ALA A 105 8.11 19.97 -10.76
N THR A 106 8.72 19.87 -11.94
CA THR A 106 9.33 18.65 -12.48
C THR A 106 10.85 18.78 -12.56
N SER A 107 11.56 17.66 -12.47
CA SER A 107 13.00 17.60 -12.70
C SER A 107 13.36 16.55 -13.73
N ALA A 108 14.45 16.81 -14.45
CA ALA A 108 15.10 15.86 -15.32
C ALA A 108 16.54 15.64 -14.85
N ILE A 109 16.96 14.38 -14.82
CA ILE A 109 18.37 14.03 -14.62
C ILE A 109 19.17 14.60 -15.79
N ILE A 110 20.23 15.34 -15.50
CA ILE A 110 21.19 15.78 -16.52
C ILE A 110 22.01 14.54 -16.90
N PRO A 111 21.84 13.99 -18.12
CA PRO A 111 22.46 12.72 -18.47
C PRO A 111 23.98 12.88 -18.58
N GLU A 112 24.71 11.99 -17.91
CA GLU A 112 26.16 11.87 -18.09
C GLU A 112 26.46 10.69 -19.01
N VAL A 113 26.76 10.99 -20.28
CA VAL A 113 27.16 9.95 -21.24
C VAL A 113 28.67 9.81 -21.20
N LEU A 114 29.16 8.94 -20.32
CA LEU A 114 30.57 8.57 -20.30
C LEU A 114 30.87 7.70 -21.53
N LYS A 115 31.70 8.22 -22.46
CA LYS A 115 32.22 7.47 -23.61
C LYS A 115 33.46 6.64 -23.27
N ILE A 116 33.71 6.43 -21.98
CA ILE A 116 34.88 5.73 -21.45
C ILE A 116 34.42 4.77 -20.35
N VAL A 117 35.11 3.64 -20.23
CA VAL A 117 34.98 2.75 -19.07
C VAL A 117 35.99 3.24 -18.02
N PRO A 118 35.55 3.70 -16.83
CA PRO A 118 36.47 4.16 -15.79
C PRO A 118 37.41 3.03 -15.38
N ALA A 119 38.72 3.31 -15.29
CA ALA A 119 39.74 2.33 -14.86
C ALA A 119 39.83 2.19 -13.32
N SER A 120 39.10 3.02 -12.57
CA SER A 120 39.04 3.03 -11.10
C SER A 120 37.74 3.67 -10.63
N LEU A 121 37.47 3.56 -9.33
CA LEU A 121 36.37 4.26 -8.65
C LEU A 121 36.53 5.78 -8.79
N GLN A 122 35.41 6.50 -8.93
CA GLN A 122 35.40 7.95 -9.14
C GLN A 122 35.40 8.76 -7.84
N PHE A 123 35.47 8.09 -6.69
CA PHE A 123 35.51 8.71 -5.37
C PHE A 123 36.78 8.34 -4.61
N LYS A 124 37.18 9.22 -3.69
CA LYS A 124 38.28 8.96 -2.76
C LYS A 124 37.76 8.15 -1.58
N THR A 125 38.12 6.88 -1.51
CA THR A 125 37.80 6.02 -0.35
C THR A 125 38.48 6.59 0.90
N THR A 126 37.68 6.98 1.88
CA THR A 126 38.17 7.47 3.18
C THR A 126 38.28 6.36 4.22
N ALA A 127 37.35 5.40 4.20
CA ALA A 127 37.36 4.18 5.00
C ALA A 127 36.50 3.10 4.33
N ILE A 128 36.85 1.83 4.56
CA ILE A 128 36.01 0.67 4.23
C ILE A 128 35.50 0.13 5.56
N THR A 129 34.19 0.24 5.79
CA THR A 129 33.55 -0.16 7.06
C THR A 129 33.04 -1.60 7.06
N GLY A 130 33.03 -2.24 5.89
CA GLY A 130 32.70 -3.66 5.72
C GLY A 130 32.74 -4.05 4.25
N GLU A 131 33.00 -5.33 4.00
CA GLU A 131 32.87 -5.95 2.69
C GLU A 131 31.95 -7.17 2.87
N TYR A 132 30.94 -7.27 2.01
CA TYR A 132 29.92 -8.30 2.14
C TYR A 132 29.69 -8.96 0.79
N THR A 133 29.32 -10.25 0.81
CA THR A 133 28.83 -10.99 -0.36
C THR A 133 27.31 -10.96 -0.46
N GLU A 134 26.61 -10.54 0.59
CA GLU A 134 25.18 -10.18 0.57
C GLU A 134 24.88 -9.04 1.58
N LEU A 135 23.82 -8.25 1.37
CA LEU A 135 23.46 -7.16 2.29
C LEU A 135 23.17 -7.75 3.68
N PRO A 136 23.80 -7.29 4.77
CA PRO A 136 23.48 -7.77 6.11
C PRO A 136 21.98 -7.68 6.40
N ALA A 137 21.43 -8.68 7.11
CA ALA A 137 19.99 -8.74 7.38
C ALA A 137 19.45 -7.48 8.06
N ASP A 138 20.22 -6.87 8.96
CA ASP A 138 19.87 -5.64 9.68
C ASP A 138 19.78 -4.39 8.76
N LEU A 139 20.30 -4.48 7.53
CA LEU A 139 20.22 -3.43 6.51
C LEU A 139 19.15 -3.73 5.46
N ARG A 140 18.46 -4.88 5.55
CA ARG A 140 17.38 -5.26 4.63
C ARG A 140 16.02 -4.94 5.25
N HIS A 141 15.09 -4.50 4.41
CA HIS A 141 13.68 -4.52 4.78
C HIS A 141 13.20 -5.96 4.80
N GLN A 142 12.49 -6.35 5.86
CA GLN A 142 11.91 -7.68 6.03
C GLN A 142 10.43 -7.56 6.37
N VAL A 143 9.67 -8.58 6.02
CA VAL A 143 8.26 -8.72 6.41
C VAL A 143 8.13 -10.03 7.17
N LYS A 144 7.79 -9.93 8.46
CA LYS A 144 7.44 -11.08 9.27
C LYS A 144 5.93 -11.23 9.30
N SER A 145 5.44 -12.31 8.71
CA SER A 145 4.01 -12.66 8.72
C SER A 145 3.74 -13.69 9.81
N THR A 146 2.78 -13.41 10.69
CA THR A 146 2.37 -14.27 11.80
C THR A 146 0.87 -14.45 11.76
N ALA A 147 0.41 -15.68 11.52
CA ALA A 147 -0.99 -16.04 11.54
C ALA A 147 -1.34 -16.69 12.89
N THR A 148 -2.36 -16.16 13.56
CA THR A 148 -2.83 -16.64 14.86
C THR A 148 -4.32 -16.95 14.82
N GLY A 149 -4.69 -18.16 15.22
CA GLY A 149 -6.06 -18.60 15.39
C GLY A 149 -6.65 -18.18 16.74
N SER A 150 -7.76 -18.82 17.12
CA SER A 150 -8.41 -18.59 18.41
C SER A 150 -7.46 -18.92 19.58
N ALA A 151 -7.68 -18.22 20.70
CA ALA A 151 -6.85 -18.33 21.92
C ALA A 151 -5.34 -18.08 21.70
N ASN A 152 -4.96 -17.27 20.70
CA ASN A 152 -3.57 -16.96 20.33
C ASN A 152 -2.74 -18.20 19.95
N SER A 153 -3.37 -19.23 19.38
CA SER A 153 -2.67 -20.36 18.79
C SER A 153 -1.91 -19.91 17.52
N GLU A 154 -0.59 -20.13 17.47
CA GLU A 154 0.21 -19.81 16.29
C GLU A 154 -0.06 -20.84 15.18
N LEU A 155 -0.58 -20.39 14.04
CA LEU A 155 -0.82 -21.24 12.87
C LEU A 155 0.46 -21.36 12.03
N PHE A 156 1.10 -20.21 11.78
CA PHE A 156 2.42 -20.12 11.19
C PHE A 156 3.09 -18.78 11.47
N THR A 157 4.42 -18.77 11.43
CA THR A 157 5.26 -17.58 11.33
C THR A 157 6.30 -17.77 10.23
N ILE A 158 6.47 -16.76 9.37
CA ILE A 158 7.51 -16.73 8.35
C ILE A 158 8.09 -15.31 8.23
N THR A 159 9.40 -15.20 8.01
CA THR A 159 10.07 -13.92 7.75
C THR A 159 10.72 -13.98 6.37
N LEU A 160 10.43 -13.00 5.52
CA LEU A 160 10.94 -12.89 4.16
C LEU A 160 11.51 -11.51 3.94
N ASP A 161 12.61 -11.40 3.19
CA ASP A 161 13.10 -10.09 2.75
C ASP A 161 12.04 -9.42 1.87
N ALA A 162 11.76 -8.14 2.10
CA ALA A 162 10.72 -7.40 1.39
C ALA A 162 10.95 -7.38 -0.12
N MET A 163 12.20 -7.48 -0.59
CA MET A 163 12.52 -7.60 -2.01
C MET A 163 12.00 -8.89 -2.67
N ARG A 164 11.81 -9.97 -1.90
CA ARG A 164 11.20 -11.23 -2.37
C ARG A 164 9.68 -11.15 -2.48
N LEU A 165 9.07 -10.17 -1.82
CA LEU A 165 7.63 -9.93 -1.85
C LEU A 165 7.24 -8.78 -2.78
N SER A 166 8.12 -7.79 -2.91
CA SER A 166 7.87 -6.59 -3.69
C SER A 166 7.57 -6.94 -5.14
N ASN A 167 6.40 -6.51 -5.63
CA ASN A 167 5.93 -6.84 -6.97
C ASN A 167 5.81 -8.34 -7.25
N GLN A 168 5.66 -9.19 -6.22
CA GLN A 168 5.38 -10.61 -6.40
C GLN A 168 3.94 -10.91 -6.00
N ARG A 169 3.38 -11.97 -6.57
CA ARG A 169 2.00 -12.39 -6.28
C ARG A 169 1.97 -13.12 -4.95
N VAL A 170 1.69 -12.39 -3.87
CA VAL A 170 1.56 -12.95 -2.51
C VAL A 170 0.09 -13.26 -2.25
N ALA A 171 -0.25 -14.53 -2.09
CA ALA A 171 -1.64 -14.96 -1.90
C ALA A 171 -1.80 -15.78 -0.62
N LEU A 172 -2.91 -15.57 0.09
CA LEU A 172 -3.41 -16.44 1.14
C LEU A 172 -4.39 -17.43 0.51
N PHE A 173 -3.99 -18.70 0.57
CA PHE A 173 -4.75 -19.83 0.06
C PHE A 173 -5.06 -20.81 1.18
N TYR A 174 -5.87 -21.83 0.90
CA TYR A 174 -6.26 -22.82 1.89
C TYR A 174 -6.18 -24.23 1.30
N GLU A 175 -5.65 -25.15 2.08
CA GLU A 175 -5.56 -26.57 1.73
C GLU A 175 -6.29 -27.41 2.77
N PRO A 176 -6.88 -28.55 2.41
CA PRO A 176 -7.53 -29.42 3.39
C PRO A 176 -6.57 -29.85 4.48
N GLU A 177 -7.06 -29.90 5.72
CA GLU A 177 -6.27 -30.35 6.86
C GLU A 177 -5.90 -31.82 6.71
N THR A 178 -6.88 -32.65 6.35
CA THR A 178 -6.73 -34.10 6.19
C THR A 178 -7.11 -34.59 4.79
N VAL A 179 -6.82 -35.87 4.50
CA VAL A 179 -7.27 -36.52 3.26
C VAL A 179 -8.79 -36.70 3.27
N GLU A 180 -9.37 -36.93 4.45
CA GLU A 180 -10.81 -37.01 4.67
C GLU A 180 -11.50 -35.69 4.33
N ASP A 181 -10.94 -34.54 4.73
CA ASP A 181 -11.43 -33.22 4.35
C ASP A 181 -11.43 -33.04 2.81
N GLN A 182 -10.35 -33.45 2.13
CA GLN A 182 -10.29 -33.40 0.66
C GLN A 182 -11.36 -34.29 0.02
N GLN A 183 -11.58 -35.50 0.55
CA GLN A 183 -12.62 -36.40 0.05
C GLN A 183 -14.03 -35.82 0.23
N ILE A 184 -14.29 -35.14 1.35
CA ILE A 184 -15.55 -34.44 1.57
C ILE A 184 -15.70 -33.34 0.53
N ILE A 185 -14.69 -32.49 0.33
CA ILE A 185 -14.71 -31.40 -0.67
C ILE A 185 -15.01 -31.95 -2.07
N ASP A 186 -14.33 -33.02 -2.46
CA ASP A 186 -14.52 -33.66 -3.76
C ASP A 186 -15.93 -34.24 -3.89
N SER A 187 -16.51 -34.80 -2.82
CA SER A 187 -17.86 -35.36 -2.81
C SER A 187 -18.96 -34.31 -3.03
N PHE A 188 -18.71 -33.06 -2.62
CA PHE A 188 -19.58 -31.92 -2.86
C PHE A 188 -19.26 -31.18 -4.18
N GLY A 189 -18.24 -31.61 -4.93
CA GLY A 189 -17.88 -31.02 -6.21
C GLY A 189 -17.08 -29.71 -6.11
N GLY A 190 -16.36 -29.50 -5.01
CA GLY A 190 -15.50 -28.34 -4.79
C GLY A 190 -15.81 -27.59 -3.49
N LEU A 191 -14.90 -26.70 -3.11
CA LEU A 191 -14.97 -26.00 -1.82
C LEU A 191 -16.20 -25.11 -1.69
N ASP A 192 -16.57 -24.40 -2.76
CA ASP A 192 -17.72 -23.48 -2.79
C ASP A 192 -19.06 -24.19 -2.54
N ASN A 193 -19.14 -25.49 -2.85
CA ASN A 193 -20.33 -26.32 -2.65
C ASN A 193 -20.30 -27.10 -1.33
N THR A 194 -19.20 -27.02 -0.58
CA THR A 194 -18.99 -27.81 0.63
C THR A 194 -19.52 -27.05 1.85
N PRO A 195 -20.44 -27.63 2.64
CA PRO A 195 -20.87 -27.01 3.88
C PRO A 195 -19.70 -26.77 4.85
N SER A 196 -19.54 -25.54 5.31
CA SER A 196 -18.39 -25.06 6.10
C SER A 196 -18.08 -25.88 7.35
N TYR A 197 -19.11 -26.40 8.02
CA TYR A 197 -18.98 -27.20 9.24
C TYR A 197 -18.43 -28.63 9.01
N LEU A 198 -18.32 -29.09 7.76
CA LEU A 198 -17.86 -30.44 7.44
C LEU A 198 -16.36 -30.54 7.25
N VAL A 199 -15.66 -29.42 7.04
CA VAL A 199 -14.26 -29.44 6.61
C VAL A 199 -13.40 -28.45 7.37
N ARG A 200 -12.13 -28.83 7.53
CA ARG A 200 -11.08 -27.98 8.10
C ARG A 200 -10.01 -27.71 7.07
N LEU A 201 -9.53 -26.47 7.06
CA LEU A 201 -8.54 -26.00 6.10
C LEU A 201 -7.35 -25.36 6.82
N ARG A 202 -6.16 -25.60 6.28
CA ARG A 202 -4.90 -24.99 6.69
C ARG A 202 -4.64 -23.74 5.84
N PRO A 203 -4.47 -22.55 6.45
CA PRO A 203 -3.95 -21.39 5.75
C PRO A 203 -2.58 -21.64 5.12
N VAL A 204 -2.38 -21.16 3.91
CA VAL A 204 -1.15 -21.31 3.12
C VAL A 204 -0.76 -19.96 2.55
N LEU A 205 0.45 -19.51 2.82
CA LEU A 205 1.01 -18.32 2.17
C LEU A 205 1.78 -18.76 0.92
N LYS A 206 1.33 -18.28 -0.25
CA LYS A 206 1.97 -18.52 -1.54
C LYS A 206 2.66 -17.27 -2.06
N VAL A 207 3.78 -17.46 -2.77
CA VAL A 207 4.41 -16.40 -3.57
C VAL A 207 4.64 -16.92 -4.98
N ASN A 208 4.04 -16.27 -5.98
CA ASN A 208 4.08 -16.69 -7.38
C ASN A 208 3.64 -18.16 -7.58
N GLY A 209 2.62 -18.60 -6.83
CA GLY A 209 2.11 -19.97 -6.85
C GLY A 209 2.91 -20.99 -6.02
N GLU A 210 4.12 -20.66 -5.57
CA GLU A 210 4.93 -21.51 -4.70
C GLU A 210 4.46 -21.40 -3.25
N ARG A 211 4.25 -22.54 -2.58
CA ARG A 211 3.86 -22.61 -1.16
C ARG A 211 5.07 -22.29 -0.29
N LEU A 212 5.10 -21.14 0.36
CA LEU A 212 6.20 -20.76 1.25
C LEU A 212 5.99 -21.27 2.67
N VAL A 213 4.74 -21.27 3.15
CA VAL A 213 4.39 -21.85 4.45
C VAL A 213 2.96 -22.37 4.41
N VAL A 214 2.75 -23.51 5.07
CA VAL A 214 1.45 -24.15 5.32
C VAL A 214 1.29 -24.18 6.84
N ALA A 215 0.12 -23.76 7.34
CA ALA A 215 -0.19 -23.80 8.77
C ALA A 215 -0.06 -25.22 9.32
N GLN A 216 0.37 -25.33 10.58
CA GLN A 216 0.50 -26.63 11.24
C GLN A 216 -0.87 -27.27 11.47
N ASP A 217 -1.79 -26.49 12.06
CA ASP A 217 -3.15 -26.91 12.35
C ASP A 217 -4.15 -26.27 11.36
N GLY A 218 -5.20 -27.03 11.03
CA GLY A 218 -6.32 -26.52 10.27
C GLY A 218 -7.33 -25.80 11.16
N LEU A 219 -8.14 -24.95 10.54
CA LEU A 219 -9.29 -24.29 11.17
C LEU A 219 -10.56 -24.67 10.41
N PRO A 220 -11.74 -24.68 11.07
CA PRO A 220 -13.01 -24.83 10.36
C PRO A 220 -13.14 -23.81 9.23
N MET A 221 -13.67 -24.21 8.07
CA MET A 221 -14.01 -23.26 7.01
C MET A 221 -14.98 -22.20 7.54
N GLY A 222 -14.78 -20.93 7.18
CA GLY A 222 -15.56 -19.81 7.71
C GLY A 222 -15.11 -19.29 9.08
N ALA A 223 -14.18 -19.97 9.77
CA ALA A 223 -13.59 -19.44 10.99
C ALA A 223 -12.66 -18.24 10.70
N GLU A 224 -12.53 -17.34 11.66
CA GLU A 224 -11.62 -16.20 11.58
C GLU A 224 -10.24 -16.53 12.16
N TYR A 225 -9.20 -15.94 11.57
CA TYR A 225 -7.86 -15.87 12.15
C TYR A 225 -7.25 -14.50 11.88
N THR A 226 -6.28 -14.11 12.68
CA THR A 226 -5.56 -12.85 12.49
C THR A 226 -4.26 -13.11 11.76
N LEU A 227 -4.02 -12.39 10.65
CA LEU A 227 -2.71 -12.29 10.04
C LEU A 227 -2.10 -10.94 10.39
N ALA A 228 -0.97 -10.98 11.07
CA ALA A 228 -0.20 -9.79 11.31
C ALA A 228 1.09 -9.77 10.51
N MET A 229 1.43 -8.60 10.00
CA MET A 229 2.66 -8.37 9.28
C MET A 229 3.48 -7.29 9.98
N ASP A 230 4.66 -7.67 10.45
CA ASP A 230 5.66 -6.73 10.98
C ASP A 230 6.61 -6.37 9.83
N VAL A 231 6.53 -5.13 9.36
CA VAL A 231 7.46 -4.55 8.38
C VAL A 231 8.66 -4.01 9.12
N ILE A 232 9.74 -4.78 9.09
CA ILE A 232 10.99 -4.51 9.80
C ILE A 232 11.92 -3.75 8.85
N THR A 233 12.40 -2.61 9.31
CA THR A 233 13.35 -1.74 8.60
C THR A 233 14.57 -1.47 9.47
N PRO A 234 15.69 -1.01 8.89
CA PRO A 234 16.87 -0.63 9.67
C PRO A 234 16.59 0.40 10.78
N ASN A 235 15.53 1.19 10.63
CA ASN A 235 15.20 2.31 11.53
C ASN A 235 14.01 2.02 12.47
N GLY A 236 13.41 0.82 12.41
CA GLY A 236 12.25 0.48 13.22
C GLY A 236 11.34 -0.55 12.56
N ALA A 237 10.27 -0.93 13.25
CA ALA A 237 9.28 -1.88 12.75
C ALA A 237 7.87 -1.30 12.88
N GLU A 238 7.07 -1.52 11.85
CA GLU A 238 5.64 -1.18 11.85
C GLU A 238 4.82 -2.46 11.77
N ARG A 239 3.80 -2.58 12.61
CA ARG A 239 2.93 -3.76 12.65
C ARG A 239 1.55 -3.43 12.12
N ILE A 240 1.09 -4.24 11.18
CA ILE A 240 -0.30 -4.26 10.72
C ILE A 240 -0.92 -5.61 11.05
N SER A 241 -2.25 -5.63 11.20
CA SER A 241 -2.99 -6.82 11.62
C SER A 241 -4.36 -6.82 10.98
N ASN A 242 -4.67 -7.86 10.21
CA ASN A 242 -5.93 -8.01 9.50
C ASN A 242 -6.58 -9.34 9.89
N THR A 243 -7.91 -9.35 10.00
CA THR A 243 -8.69 -10.57 10.19
C THR A 243 -9.00 -11.19 8.84
N HIS A 244 -8.79 -12.49 8.73
CA HIS A 244 -9.07 -13.28 7.53
C HIS A 244 -10.01 -14.44 7.87
N ILE A 245 -10.86 -14.78 6.90
CA ILE A 245 -11.79 -15.90 7.00
C ILE A 245 -11.18 -17.11 6.29
N VAL A 246 -11.17 -18.25 6.96
CA VAL A 246 -10.64 -19.51 6.44
C VAL A 246 -11.47 -19.97 5.25
N GLY A 247 -10.82 -20.25 4.12
CA GLY A 247 -11.47 -20.58 2.85
C GLY A 247 -11.69 -19.39 1.91
N ASN A 248 -11.43 -18.15 2.36
CA ASN A 248 -11.60 -16.94 1.55
C ASN A 248 -10.28 -16.47 0.93
N LEU A 249 -10.20 -16.48 -0.40
CA LEU A 249 -9.03 -16.02 -1.15
C LEU A 249 -8.73 -14.53 -0.85
N ALA A 250 -7.48 -14.26 -0.50
CA ALA A 250 -6.96 -12.90 -0.36
C ALA A 250 -5.55 -12.78 -0.96
N VAL A 251 -5.24 -11.62 -1.51
CA VAL A 251 -3.94 -11.26 -2.07
C VAL A 251 -3.38 -10.09 -1.29
N ILE A 252 -2.09 -10.15 -0.99
CA ILE A 252 -1.36 -9.06 -0.34
C ILE A 252 -0.44 -8.41 -1.37
N GLY A 253 -0.77 -7.19 -1.78
CA GLY A 253 0.10 -6.35 -2.60
C GLY A 253 1.21 -5.75 -1.74
N VAL A 254 2.45 -6.21 -1.95
CA VAL A 254 3.64 -5.60 -1.33
C VAL A 254 4.42 -4.85 -2.40
N VAL A 255 4.67 -3.56 -2.21
CA VAL A 255 5.40 -2.72 -3.17
C VAL A 255 6.42 -1.85 -2.45
N SER A 256 7.70 -2.07 -2.76
CA SER A 256 8.80 -1.20 -2.37
C SER A 256 8.95 -0.09 -3.41
N GLN A 257 8.59 1.14 -3.03
CA GLN A 257 8.64 2.38 -3.84
C GLN A 257 7.69 2.44 -5.05
N SER A 258 7.81 1.54 -6.02
CA SER A 258 7.08 1.61 -7.29
C SER A 258 6.63 0.24 -7.79
N SER A 259 5.40 0.20 -8.30
CA SER A 259 4.85 -0.98 -8.95
C SER A 259 5.21 -0.98 -10.43
N THR A 260 5.77 -2.09 -10.92
CA THR A 260 6.20 -2.27 -12.32
C THR A 260 5.35 -3.29 -13.07
N LYS A 261 4.22 -3.70 -12.49
CA LYS A 261 3.36 -4.76 -13.02
C LYS A 261 2.30 -4.20 -13.96
N ASP A 262 1.93 -5.01 -14.93
CA ASP A 262 0.73 -4.77 -15.72
C ASP A 262 -0.49 -4.98 -14.84
N THR A 263 -1.36 -3.99 -14.83
CA THR A 263 -2.57 -3.93 -14.00
C THR A 263 -3.83 -4.11 -14.84
N LYS A 264 -3.70 -4.28 -16.17
CA LYS A 264 -4.85 -4.49 -17.04
C LYS A 264 -5.45 -5.87 -16.80
N ILE A 265 -6.73 -5.93 -16.45
CA ILE A 265 -7.47 -7.17 -16.33
C ILE A 265 -7.84 -7.70 -17.72
N ASP A 266 -7.63 -9.00 -17.91
CA ASP A 266 -8.01 -9.75 -19.10
C ASP A 266 -9.02 -10.85 -18.74
N GLU A 267 -9.88 -11.24 -19.68
CA GLU A 267 -10.93 -12.27 -19.45
C GLU A 267 -10.38 -13.65 -19.05
N ALA A 268 -9.10 -13.92 -19.33
CA ALA A 268 -8.44 -15.17 -18.98
C ALA A 268 -7.81 -15.16 -17.57
N ASP A 269 -7.83 -14.02 -16.88
CA ASP A 269 -7.30 -13.93 -15.52
C ASP A 269 -8.16 -14.72 -14.54
N ASP A 270 -7.50 -15.51 -13.67
CA ASP A 270 -8.16 -16.11 -12.53
C ASP A 270 -8.38 -15.09 -11.40
N ALA A 271 -9.17 -15.48 -10.38
CA ALA A 271 -9.49 -14.60 -9.25
C ALA A 271 -8.22 -14.06 -8.55
N GLU A 272 -7.19 -14.90 -8.36
CA GLU A 272 -5.92 -14.48 -7.74
C GLU A 272 -5.20 -13.42 -8.59
N SER A 273 -5.19 -13.58 -9.92
CA SER A 273 -4.59 -12.63 -10.85
C SER A 273 -5.36 -11.31 -10.89
N ILE A 274 -6.70 -11.35 -10.85
CA ILE A 274 -7.55 -10.15 -10.78
C ILE A 274 -7.23 -9.38 -9.49
N LEU A 275 -7.30 -10.02 -8.32
CA LEU A 275 -7.02 -9.36 -7.03
C LEU A 275 -5.60 -8.79 -6.96
N PHE A 276 -4.63 -9.49 -7.54
CA PHE A 276 -3.25 -9.01 -7.67
C PHE A 276 -3.16 -7.75 -8.54
N LYS A 277 -3.80 -7.74 -9.71
CA LYS A 277 -3.81 -6.59 -10.62
C LYS A 277 -4.50 -5.38 -9.97
N GLU A 278 -5.60 -5.58 -9.25
CA GLU A 278 -6.30 -4.55 -8.49
C GLU A 278 -5.43 -3.92 -7.39
N ALA A 279 -4.75 -4.75 -6.59
CA ALA A 279 -3.82 -4.26 -5.55
C ALA A 279 -2.71 -3.38 -6.16
N HIS A 280 -2.16 -3.80 -7.29
CA HIS A 280 -1.12 -3.04 -7.99
C HIS A 280 -1.66 -1.80 -8.70
N SER A 281 -2.88 -1.84 -9.25
CA SER A 281 -3.60 -0.71 -9.85
C SER A 281 -3.80 0.39 -8.82
N TYR A 282 -4.29 0.03 -7.63
CA TYR A 282 -4.44 0.94 -6.50
C TYR A 282 -3.13 1.65 -6.13
N ILE A 283 -2.05 0.89 -5.91
CA ILE A 283 -0.75 1.45 -5.51
C ILE A 283 -0.18 2.36 -6.60
N GLN A 284 -0.30 1.99 -7.88
CA GLN A 284 0.18 2.82 -8.99
C GLN A 284 -0.60 4.13 -9.12
N ARG A 285 -1.94 4.07 -9.05
CA ARG A 285 -2.79 5.26 -9.12
C ARG A 285 -2.53 6.20 -7.95
N TRP A 286 -2.33 5.67 -6.74
CA TRP A 286 -2.00 6.49 -5.58
C TRP A 286 -0.60 7.11 -5.69
N ASN A 287 0.41 6.34 -6.12
CA ASN A 287 1.75 6.89 -6.36
C ASN A 287 1.74 8.03 -7.38
N ARG A 288 1.06 7.85 -8.53
CA ARG A 288 0.93 8.88 -9.56
C ARG A 288 0.28 10.15 -9.02
N ALA A 289 -0.80 9.99 -8.25
CA ALA A 289 -1.52 11.12 -7.69
C ALA A 289 -0.68 11.88 -6.65
N GLU A 290 0.08 11.18 -5.81
CA GLU A 290 1.02 11.81 -4.88
C GLU A 290 2.14 12.54 -5.61
N ASP A 291 2.72 11.95 -6.65
CA ASP A 291 3.81 12.59 -7.40
C ASP A 291 3.32 13.88 -8.09
N GLU A 292 2.09 13.89 -8.60
CA GLU A 292 1.45 15.09 -9.19
C GLU A 292 1.08 16.13 -8.12
N LEU A 293 0.48 15.71 -6.99
CA LEU A 293 0.19 16.60 -5.85
C LEU A 293 1.46 17.22 -5.27
N ALA A 294 2.53 16.44 -5.13
CA ALA A 294 3.83 16.93 -4.67
C ALA A 294 4.41 17.93 -5.66
N SER A 295 4.29 17.68 -6.96
CA SER A 295 4.74 18.60 -8.01
C SER A 295 3.97 19.92 -7.98
N LEU A 296 2.65 19.87 -7.77
CA LEU A 296 1.78 21.05 -7.63
C LEU A 296 2.13 21.86 -6.37
N LEU A 297 2.29 21.18 -5.24
CA LEU A 297 2.54 21.79 -3.92
C LEU A 297 4.01 22.13 -3.67
N LYS A 298 4.90 21.92 -4.64
CA LYS A 298 6.36 22.17 -4.55
C LYS A 298 7.05 21.35 -3.45
N LEU A 299 6.68 20.07 -3.34
CA LEU A 299 7.21 19.14 -2.35
C LEU A 299 8.13 18.10 -3.02
N ALA A 300 9.09 17.59 -2.26
CA ALA A 300 9.77 16.34 -2.55
C ALA A 300 9.19 15.24 -1.65
N VAL A 301 8.91 14.07 -2.21
CA VAL A 301 8.32 12.95 -1.48
C VAL A 301 9.26 11.74 -1.45
N SER A 302 9.18 10.97 -0.37
CA SER A 302 9.88 9.69 -0.21
C SER A 302 8.95 8.65 0.39
N ARG A 303 9.11 7.38 -0.02
CA ARG A 303 8.34 6.24 0.47
C ARG A 303 9.31 5.29 1.20
N PRO A 304 9.61 5.55 2.49
CA PRO A 304 10.72 4.90 3.19
C PRO A 304 10.46 3.43 3.51
N ILE A 305 9.21 3.00 3.55
CA ILE A 305 8.80 1.62 3.86
C ILE A 305 7.93 1.05 2.74
N PRO A 306 7.90 -0.28 2.54
CA PRO A 306 7.00 -0.91 1.60
C PRO A 306 5.53 -0.56 1.88
N THR A 307 4.77 -0.34 0.80
CA THR A 307 3.31 -0.27 0.89
C THR A 307 2.75 -1.69 0.93
N ILE A 308 1.79 -1.94 1.83
CA ILE A 308 1.06 -3.20 1.94
C ILE A 308 -0.43 -2.91 1.77
N VAL A 309 -1.05 -3.62 0.83
CA VAL A 309 -2.49 -3.57 0.55
C VAL A 309 -3.02 -4.99 0.56
N THR A 310 -4.14 -5.23 1.24
CA THR A 310 -4.85 -6.51 1.18
C THR A 310 -6.08 -6.36 0.30
N VAL A 311 -6.27 -7.30 -0.63
CA VAL A 311 -7.44 -7.35 -1.50
C VAL A 311 -8.01 -8.76 -1.43
N GLY A 312 -9.31 -8.92 -1.22
CA GLY A 312 -9.91 -10.24 -1.05
C GLY A 312 -11.42 -10.25 -1.25
N GLY A 313 -12.02 -11.43 -1.12
CA GLY A 313 -13.46 -11.58 -1.10
C GLY A 313 -14.07 -11.04 0.20
N LEU A 314 -15.22 -10.39 0.13
CA LEU A 314 -16.07 -10.10 1.28
C LEU A 314 -17.01 -11.28 1.48
N ILE A 315 -16.87 -12.02 2.59
CA ILE A 315 -17.65 -13.22 2.89
C ILE A 315 -18.54 -12.94 4.11
N ASP A 316 -19.82 -13.26 3.98
CA ASP A 316 -20.76 -13.34 5.10
C ASP A 316 -20.82 -14.78 5.63
N VAL A 317 -20.56 -14.93 6.93
CA VAL A 317 -20.52 -16.24 7.59
C VAL A 317 -21.70 -16.34 8.54
N THR A 318 -22.59 -17.31 8.28
CA THR A 318 -23.72 -17.58 9.18
C THR A 318 -23.28 -18.56 10.27
N TRP A 319 -23.42 -18.14 11.53
CA TRP A 319 -23.06 -18.94 12.70
C TRP A 319 -24.28 -19.61 13.32
N LEU A 320 -24.13 -20.89 13.71
CA LEU A 320 -25.11 -21.63 14.51
C LEU A 320 -24.37 -22.40 15.59
N MET A 321 -24.75 -22.18 16.86
CA MET A 321 -24.10 -22.83 18.03
C MET A 321 -22.56 -22.69 18.01
N ASP A 322 -22.06 -21.48 17.74
CA ASP A 322 -20.63 -21.15 17.64
C ASP A 322 -19.85 -21.93 16.57
N MET A 323 -20.56 -22.48 15.57
CA MET A 323 -19.96 -23.11 14.40
C MET A 323 -20.35 -22.38 13.10
N PRO A 324 -19.41 -22.21 12.16
CA PRO A 324 -19.71 -21.63 10.85
C PRO A 324 -20.52 -22.63 10.01
N HIS A 325 -21.69 -22.19 9.55
CA HIS A 325 -22.59 -22.98 8.72
C HIS A 325 -22.76 -22.42 7.32
N GLY A 326 -22.97 -21.10 7.21
CA GLY A 326 -23.06 -20.40 5.93
C GLY A 326 -21.72 -19.77 5.54
N PHE A 327 -21.43 -19.76 4.24
CA PHE A 327 -20.27 -19.10 3.65
C PHE A 327 -20.72 -18.49 2.33
N GLU A 328 -21.12 -17.22 2.36
CA GLU A 328 -21.70 -16.54 1.21
C GLU A 328 -20.81 -15.39 0.77
N TRP A 329 -20.41 -15.39 -0.51
CA TRP A 329 -19.66 -14.30 -1.09
C TRP A 329 -20.57 -13.10 -1.36
N LYS A 330 -20.23 -11.93 -0.80
CA LYS A 330 -20.99 -10.68 -0.92
C LYS A 330 -20.30 -9.64 -1.83
N GLY A 331 -19.01 -9.80 -2.11
CA GLY A 331 -18.29 -8.85 -2.93
C GLY A 331 -16.78 -8.93 -2.77
N VAL A 332 -16.11 -7.81 -3.02
CA VAL A 332 -14.66 -7.65 -2.82
C VAL A 332 -14.39 -6.53 -1.83
N PHE A 333 -13.27 -6.62 -1.14
CA PHE A 333 -12.77 -5.53 -0.30
C PHE A 333 -11.31 -5.23 -0.65
N MET A 334 -10.92 -4.00 -0.35
CA MET A 334 -9.54 -3.54 -0.39
C MET A 334 -9.25 -2.79 0.91
N ASP A 335 -8.10 -3.07 1.49
CA ASP A 335 -7.62 -2.40 2.69
C ASP A 335 -6.14 -2.04 2.50
N ALA A 336 -5.85 -0.74 2.47
CA ALA A 336 -4.49 -0.22 2.43
C ALA A 336 -3.85 -0.26 3.83
N ALA A 337 -3.50 -1.47 4.25
CA ALA A 337 -3.04 -1.74 5.60
C ALA A 337 -1.77 -0.95 5.98
N LEU A 338 -0.84 -0.68 5.06
CA LEU A 338 0.35 0.14 5.33
C LEU A 338 0.76 0.99 4.14
N ARG A 339 0.93 2.29 4.35
CA ARG A 339 1.55 3.23 3.42
C ARG A 339 2.34 4.29 4.19
N GLY A 340 3.66 4.22 4.08
CA GLY A 340 4.54 5.28 4.59
C GLY A 340 4.93 6.26 3.48
N ILE A 341 4.60 7.54 3.68
CA ILE A 341 5.09 8.63 2.84
C ILE A 341 5.57 9.79 3.72
N GLU A 342 6.71 10.34 3.32
CA GLU A 342 7.26 11.58 3.87
C GLU A 342 7.29 12.63 2.77
N ALA A 343 6.94 13.86 3.12
CA ALA A 343 6.96 15.01 2.23
C ALA A 343 7.81 16.12 2.86
N VAL A 344 8.65 16.75 2.04
CA VAL A 344 9.52 17.86 2.45
C VAL A 344 9.31 19.02 1.49
N THR A 345 9.04 20.19 2.04
CA THR A 345 8.87 21.42 1.28
C THR A 345 10.15 21.87 0.59
N ARG A 346 10.06 22.28 -0.68
CA ARG A 346 11.16 22.93 -1.41
C ARG A 346 11.21 24.43 -1.16
N THR A 347 10.13 25.02 -0.65
CA THR A 347 9.96 26.47 -0.47
C THR A 347 9.99 26.90 1.00
N GLY A 348 9.98 25.96 1.94
CA GLY A 348 9.94 26.24 3.38
C GLY A 348 8.51 26.35 3.97
N ASP A 349 7.48 26.21 3.14
CA ASP A 349 6.08 26.27 3.56
C ASP A 349 5.58 24.91 4.08
N SER A 350 5.53 24.76 5.40
CA SER A 350 5.06 23.55 6.08
C SER A 350 3.54 23.35 6.01
N ALA A 351 2.76 24.38 5.68
CA ALA A 351 1.32 24.23 5.51
C ALA A 351 1.01 23.36 4.28
N ARG A 352 1.84 23.44 3.23
CA ARG A 352 1.73 22.60 2.04
C ARG A 352 1.99 21.12 2.31
N GLU A 353 2.90 20.80 3.23
CA GLU A 353 3.14 19.41 3.65
C GLU A 353 1.88 18.82 4.30
N LYS A 354 1.26 19.58 5.20
CA LYS A 354 0.00 19.19 5.84
C LYS A 354 -1.13 19.01 4.83
N THR A 355 -1.26 19.94 3.88
CA THR A 355 -2.27 19.84 2.82
C THR A 355 -2.03 18.65 1.90
N PHE A 356 -0.77 18.39 1.55
CA PHE A 356 -0.39 17.19 0.80
C PHE A 356 -0.79 15.91 1.51
N MET A 357 -0.47 15.78 2.80
CA MET A 357 -0.84 14.59 3.58
C MET A 357 -2.36 14.39 3.61
N ARG A 358 -3.13 15.47 3.76
CA ARG A 358 -4.60 15.43 3.74
C ARG A 358 -5.18 15.00 2.39
N LEU A 359 -4.65 15.55 1.29
CA LEU A 359 -5.12 15.24 -0.07
C LEU A 359 -4.67 13.84 -0.52
N SER A 360 -3.44 13.44 -0.24
CA SER A 360 -2.96 12.08 -0.53
C SER A 360 -3.79 11.04 0.22
N ALA A 361 -4.04 11.26 1.51
CA ALA A 361 -4.91 10.39 2.30
C ALA A 361 -6.32 10.31 1.70
N LEU A 362 -6.94 11.45 1.40
CA LEU A 362 -8.27 11.46 0.77
C LEU A 362 -8.27 10.72 -0.58
N GLN A 363 -7.21 10.88 -1.38
CA GLN A 363 -7.02 10.16 -2.64
C GLN A 363 -6.98 8.65 -2.42
N GLY A 364 -6.16 8.17 -1.47
CA GLY A 364 -6.07 6.75 -1.13
C GLY A 364 -7.42 6.15 -0.73
N SER A 365 -8.17 6.85 0.13
CA SER A 365 -9.49 6.37 0.55
C SER A 365 -10.48 6.30 -0.62
N ILE A 366 -10.51 7.29 -1.51
CA ILE A 366 -11.38 7.23 -2.71
C ILE A 366 -10.92 6.13 -3.68
N LEU A 367 -9.61 5.85 -3.77
CA LEU A 367 -9.12 4.78 -4.62
C LEU A 367 -9.58 3.39 -4.14
N GLU A 368 -9.86 3.19 -2.85
CA GLU A 368 -10.32 1.89 -2.31
C GLU A 368 -11.66 1.45 -2.93
N ASN A 369 -12.51 2.39 -3.37
CA ASN A 369 -13.72 2.08 -4.13
C ASN A 369 -13.54 2.31 -5.64
N ARG A 370 -12.79 3.35 -6.03
CA ARG A 370 -12.69 3.76 -7.45
C ARG A 370 -12.05 2.69 -8.32
N VAL A 371 -11.03 1.97 -7.84
CA VAL A 371 -10.34 0.95 -8.66
C VAL A 371 -11.33 -0.15 -9.08
N PHE A 372 -12.15 -0.65 -8.15
CA PHE A 372 -13.19 -1.63 -8.46
C PHE A 372 -14.32 -1.08 -9.35
N GLU A 373 -14.74 0.17 -9.12
CA GLU A 373 -15.76 0.81 -9.96
C GLU A 373 -15.29 0.97 -11.42
N ASP A 374 -14.01 1.34 -11.59
CA ASP A 374 -13.42 1.57 -12.91
C ASP A 374 -13.11 0.25 -13.62
N ASP A 375 -12.50 -0.71 -12.92
CA ASP A 375 -11.90 -1.89 -13.54
C ASP A 375 -12.88 -3.07 -13.58
N LEU A 376 -13.68 -3.26 -12.52
CA LEU A 376 -14.67 -4.37 -12.41
C LEU A 376 -16.11 -3.94 -12.69
N LYS A 377 -16.39 -2.64 -12.78
CA LYS A 377 -17.76 -2.08 -12.93
C LYS A 377 -18.70 -2.49 -11.79
N VAL A 378 -18.14 -2.70 -10.60
CA VAL A 378 -18.90 -3.00 -9.39
C VAL A 378 -18.96 -1.75 -8.54
N ASP A 379 -20.16 -1.34 -8.15
CA ASP A 379 -20.32 -0.24 -7.22
C ASP A 379 -19.85 -0.66 -5.83
N THR A 380 -18.88 0.08 -5.32
CA THR A 380 -18.25 -0.18 -4.03
C THR A 380 -18.30 1.08 -3.17
N VAL A 381 -17.87 0.96 -1.91
CA VAL A 381 -17.90 2.06 -0.97
C VAL A 381 -16.60 2.13 -0.18
N SER A 382 -16.10 3.35 0.02
CA SER A 382 -14.95 3.67 0.85
C SER A 382 -15.36 4.58 1.98
N THR A 383 -14.51 4.74 2.99
CA THR A 383 -14.74 5.69 4.08
C THR A 383 -15.02 7.10 3.55
N ALA A 384 -14.23 7.60 2.60
CA ALA A 384 -14.44 8.93 2.01
C ALA A 384 -15.77 9.04 1.26
N LYS A 385 -16.17 8.00 0.51
CA LYS A 385 -17.47 7.97 -0.18
C LYS A 385 -18.64 7.91 0.81
N LEU A 386 -18.51 7.21 1.94
CA LEU A 386 -19.52 7.20 3.01
C LEU A 386 -19.71 8.58 3.63
N LEU A 387 -18.61 9.29 3.91
CA LEU A 387 -18.68 10.66 4.42
C LEU A 387 -19.39 11.59 3.43
N GLN A 388 -19.13 11.43 2.13
CA GLN A 388 -19.84 12.17 1.08
C GLN A 388 -21.33 11.83 1.01
N ILE A 389 -21.70 10.55 1.15
CA ILE A 389 -23.09 10.10 1.16
C ILE A 389 -23.82 10.71 2.37
N ALA A 390 -23.22 10.65 3.56
CA ALA A 390 -23.77 11.24 4.77
C ALA A 390 -23.97 12.76 4.62
N ALA A 391 -22.96 13.47 4.12
CA ALA A 391 -23.03 14.91 3.87
C ALA A 391 -24.14 15.27 2.85
N THR A 392 -24.25 14.50 1.76
CA THR A 392 -25.29 14.69 0.74
C THR A 392 -26.70 14.40 1.30
N GLY A 393 -26.81 13.46 2.23
CA GLY A 393 -28.05 13.15 2.95
C GLY A 393 -28.46 14.19 4.00
N GLY A 394 -27.69 15.28 4.15
CA GLY A 394 -27.96 16.35 5.11
C GLY A 394 -27.46 16.07 6.53
N ALA A 395 -26.71 14.99 6.74
CA ALA A 395 -26.09 14.70 8.03
C ALA A 395 -24.83 15.55 8.22
N ALA A 396 -24.76 16.32 9.31
CA ALA A 396 -23.56 17.02 9.68
C ALA A 396 -22.54 16.02 10.25
N LEU A 397 -21.36 15.93 9.62
CA LEU A 397 -20.26 15.11 10.12
C LEU A 397 -19.76 15.68 11.45
N PHE A 398 -19.55 14.83 12.45
CA PHE A 398 -18.93 15.23 13.71
C PHE A 398 -17.41 15.29 13.56
N SER A 399 -16.81 16.32 14.15
CA SER A 399 -15.36 16.41 14.37
C SER A 399 -15.11 16.27 15.87
N ILE A 400 -14.60 15.13 16.29
CA ILE A 400 -14.42 14.75 17.69
C ILE A 400 -12.96 14.94 18.08
N ASP A 401 -12.75 15.69 19.16
CA ASP A 401 -11.44 15.94 19.75
C ASP A 401 -11.52 15.83 21.27
N LYS A 402 -10.41 16.10 21.96
CA LYS A 402 -10.34 15.96 23.41
C LYS A 402 -11.25 16.94 24.16
N ALA A 403 -11.68 18.03 23.52
CA ALA A 403 -12.54 19.03 24.15
C ALA A 403 -14.02 18.64 24.11
N ASN A 404 -14.45 17.81 23.14
CA ASN A 404 -15.87 17.49 22.94
C ASN A 404 -16.23 15.99 23.04
N VAL A 405 -15.25 15.10 23.15
CA VAL A 405 -15.47 13.63 23.15
C VAL A 405 -16.51 13.18 24.18
N ASP A 406 -16.45 13.68 25.41
CA ASP A 406 -17.38 13.27 26.49
C ASP A 406 -18.83 13.67 26.20
N ALA A 407 -19.04 14.71 25.38
CA ALA A 407 -20.36 15.18 25.00
C ALA A 407 -20.88 14.49 23.72
N VAL A 408 -20.00 14.22 22.75
CA VAL A 408 -20.39 13.68 21.44
C VAL A 408 -20.51 12.16 21.47
N LEU A 409 -19.57 11.45 22.09
CA LEU A 409 -19.48 9.98 22.05
C LEU A 409 -20.76 9.26 22.49
N PRO A 410 -21.49 9.70 23.55
CA PRO A 410 -22.74 9.07 23.96
C PRO A 410 -23.91 9.27 22.98
N THR A 411 -23.81 10.25 22.07
CA THR A 411 -24.86 10.58 21.10
C THR A 411 -24.70 9.88 19.77
N LEU A 412 -23.55 9.23 19.52
CA LEU A 412 -23.28 8.49 18.30
C LEU A 412 -24.05 7.17 18.24
N GLY A 413 -24.75 6.94 17.13
CA GLY A 413 -25.35 5.66 16.78
C GLY A 413 -24.34 4.67 16.21
N ALA A 414 -23.27 4.39 16.96
CA ALA A 414 -22.19 3.48 16.58
C ALA A 414 -21.96 2.40 17.66
N ASP A 415 -21.36 1.27 17.27
CA ASP A 415 -21.04 0.16 18.17
C ASP A 415 -20.03 0.55 19.27
N GLU A 416 -20.08 -0.13 20.41
CA GLU A 416 -19.20 0.14 21.57
C GLU A 416 -17.71 -0.06 21.24
N ASN A 417 -17.38 -0.98 20.33
CA ASN A 417 -16.01 -1.16 19.85
C ASN A 417 -15.50 0.09 19.12
N ILE A 418 -16.35 0.69 18.27
CA ILE A 418 -16.04 1.93 17.56
C ILE A 418 -15.90 3.09 18.55
N LYS A 419 -16.81 3.21 19.52
CA LYS A 419 -16.72 4.27 20.55
C LYS A 419 -15.43 4.17 21.37
N THR A 420 -15.05 2.95 21.76
CA THR A 420 -13.81 2.69 22.50
C THR A 420 -12.59 3.10 21.68
N ASP A 421 -12.59 2.76 20.39
CA ASP A 421 -11.53 3.13 19.47
C ASP A 421 -11.41 4.65 19.27
N ILE A 422 -12.54 5.36 19.13
CA ILE A 422 -12.58 6.83 19.06
C ILE A 422 -12.01 7.46 20.34
N ALA A 423 -12.43 6.96 21.51
CA ALA A 423 -11.92 7.46 22.79
C ALA A 423 -10.40 7.28 22.89
N ASN A 424 -9.87 6.13 22.47
CA ASN A 424 -8.43 5.86 22.44
C ASN A 424 -7.69 6.79 21.48
N ALA A 425 -8.23 7.02 20.28
CA ALA A 425 -7.65 7.91 19.29
C ALA A 425 -7.57 9.36 19.79
N VAL A 426 -8.67 9.86 20.36
CA VAL A 426 -8.74 11.22 20.92
C VAL A 426 -7.78 11.38 22.11
N ASN A 427 -7.64 10.35 22.95
CA ASN A 427 -6.67 10.35 24.05
C ASN A 427 -5.22 10.43 23.56
N GLN A 428 -4.93 9.96 22.34
CA GLN A 428 -3.63 10.10 21.67
C GLN A 428 -3.44 11.47 20.97
N GLY A 429 -4.41 12.38 21.09
CA GLY A 429 -4.37 13.70 20.46
C GLY A 429 -4.83 13.73 19.01
N LEU A 430 -5.48 12.67 18.52
CA LEU A 430 -6.06 12.63 17.19
C LEU A 430 -7.43 13.30 17.17
N VAL A 431 -7.83 13.81 16.00
CA VAL A 431 -9.18 14.29 15.72
C VAL A 431 -9.89 13.26 14.85
N VAL A 432 -11.12 12.92 15.20
CA VAL A 432 -11.93 11.93 14.50
C VAL A 432 -13.06 12.60 13.73
N THR A 433 -13.23 12.28 12.45
CA THR A 433 -14.38 12.68 11.63
C THR A 433 -15.29 11.48 11.37
N ILE A 434 -16.56 11.58 11.75
CA ILE A 434 -17.52 10.46 11.72
C ILE A 434 -18.96 10.96 11.44
N PRO A 435 -19.80 10.22 10.69
CA PRO A 435 -21.23 10.53 10.61
C PRO A 435 -21.94 10.26 11.96
N PRO A 436 -23.11 10.88 12.20
CA PRO A 436 -23.84 10.73 13.47
C PRO A 436 -24.38 9.31 13.72
N ALA A 437 -24.61 8.54 12.66
CA ALA A 437 -25.14 7.19 12.68
C ALA A 437 -24.59 6.40 11.48
N GLU A 438 -24.87 5.10 11.45
CA GLU A 438 -24.58 4.23 10.31
C GLU A 438 -25.15 4.78 9.00
N VAL A 439 -24.41 4.54 7.93
CA VAL A 439 -24.76 4.94 6.56
C VAL A 439 -24.98 3.68 5.76
N SER A 440 -26.12 3.60 5.08
CA SER A 440 -26.40 2.52 4.13
C SER A 440 -26.06 2.94 2.71
N TYR A 441 -25.41 2.07 1.96
CA TYR A 441 -25.16 2.22 0.54
C TYR A 441 -25.36 0.87 -0.16
N ARG A 442 -26.43 0.77 -0.96
CA ARG A 442 -26.90 -0.50 -1.53
C ARG A 442 -27.18 -1.51 -0.41
N ASP A 443 -26.59 -2.70 -0.49
CA ASP A 443 -26.75 -3.77 0.48
C ASP A 443 -25.78 -3.64 1.66
N TRP A 444 -24.82 -2.70 1.59
CA TRP A 444 -23.86 -2.46 2.66
C TRP A 444 -24.40 -1.44 3.67
N THR A 445 -24.30 -1.74 4.97
CA THR A 445 -24.62 -0.77 6.04
C THR A 445 -23.55 -0.79 7.11
N GLY A 446 -23.05 0.38 7.49
CA GLY A 446 -22.07 0.49 8.56
C GLY A 446 -21.60 1.91 8.85
N THR A 447 -20.54 2.03 9.64
CA THR A 447 -19.96 3.34 10.03
C THR A 447 -18.54 3.48 9.51
N GLY A 448 -18.27 4.51 8.70
CA GLY A 448 -16.92 4.89 8.30
C GLY A 448 -16.45 6.16 9.01
N TYR A 449 -15.22 6.16 9.54
CA TYR A 449 -14.64 7.32 10.22
C TYR A 449 -13.16 7.50 9.90
N VAL A 450 -12.67 8.74 10.06
CA VAL A 450 -11.28 9.11 9.75
C VAL A 450 -10.61 9.62 11.02
N LYS A 451 -9.40 9.13 11.31
CA LYS A 451 -8.53 9.68 12.35
C LYS A 451 -7.42 10.52 11.73
N GLU A 452 -7.24 11.74 12.22
CA GLU A 452 -6.26 12.69 11.71
C GLU A 452 -5.39 13.24 12.84
N LYS A 453 -4.09 13.31 12.61
CA LYS A 453 -3.16 14.03 13.49
C LYS A 453 -3.15 15.52 13.12
N PRO A 454 -3.66 16.43 13.97
CA PRO A 454 -3.87 17.82 13.59
C PRO A 454 -2.60 18.58 13.20
N GLU A 455 -1.44 18.26 13.79
CA GLU A 455 -0.20 19.00 13.55
C GLU A 455 0.38 18.71 12.17
N THR A 456 0.31 17.46 11.73
CA THR A 456 0.97 16.99 10.50
C THR A 456 0.00 16.81 9.34
N GLY A 457 -1.30 16.75 9.60
CA GLY A 457 -2.30 16.34 8.61
C GLY A 457 -2.15 14.87 8.19
N LYS A 458 -1.18 14.13 8.75
CA LYS A 458 -1.06 12.69 8.56
C LYS A 458 -2.34 12.07 9.09
N ARG A 459 -3.04 11.39 8.20
CA ARG A 459 -4.17 10.53 8.53
C ARG A 459 -3.66 9.12 8.64
N CYS A 460 -4.24 8.34 9.53
CA CYS A 460 -4.00 6.91 9.59
C CYS A 460 -4.76 6.24 8.42
N ILE A 461 -4.28 6.39 7.19
CA ILE A 461 -4.76 5.61 6.01
C ILE A 461 -3.68 4.58 5.64
N ALA A 462 -3.18 3.91 6.68
CA ALA A 462 -2.00 3.06 6.66
C ALA A 462 -1.84 2.34 8.01
N ALA A 463 -2.91 1.75 8.52
CA ALA A 463 -2.86 0.76 9.60
C ALA A 463 -4.27 0.19 9.71
N GLY A 464 -4.40 -1.15 9.70
CA GLY A 464 -5.63 -1.92 9.94
C GLY A 464 -6.25 -1.72 11.34
N GLN A 465 -6.30 -0.49 11.86
CA GLN A 465 -6.92 -0.10 13.13
C GLN A 465 -7.61 1.28 13.09
N CYS A 466 -7.73 1.97 11.94
CA CYS A 466 -8.22 3.37 11.95
C CYS A 466 -9.21 3.77 10.84
N GLN A 467 -9.46 2.92 9.85
CA GLN A 467 -10.68 2.93 9.06
C GLN A 467 -11.28 1.54 9.17
N GLN A 468 -12.33 1.42 9.97
CA GLN A 468 -13.15 0.23 9.96
C GLN A 468 -14.40 0.56 9.17
N VAL A 469 -14.53 -0.05 8.00
CA VAL A 469 -15.82 -0.26 7.36
C VAL A 469 -16.45 -1.44 8.11
N ASN A 470 -16.89 -1.19 9.34
CA ASN A 470 -17.66 -2.17 10.11
C ASN A 470 -19.08 -2.07 9.58
N GLY A 471 -19.40 -2.96 8.66
CA GLY A 471 -20.73 -3.08 8.13
C GLY A 471 -21.06 -4.53 7.82
N ARG A 472 -22.36 -4.81 7.80
CA ARG A 472 -22.92 -6.07 7.32
C ARG A 472 -23.36 -5.92 5.87
#